data_AF-A0A8H7CRP2-F1
#
_entry.id   AF-A0A8H7CRP2-F1
#
_cell.length_a   1.000
_cell.length_b   1.000
_cell.length_c   1.000
_cell.angle_alpha   90.00
_cell.angle_beta   90.00
_cell.angle_gamma   90.00
#
_symmetry.space_group_name_H-M   'P 1'
#
loop_
_entity.id
_entity.type
_entity.pdbx_description
1 polymer ?
#
loop_
_entity_poly.entity_id
_entity_poly.type
_entity_poly.pdbx_seq_one_letter_code
_entity_poly.pdbx_strand_id
1 'polypeptide(L)'
;MHFQSPFPPLPPVPETNVCDLMFGRPDQGSATWPDYTIHIEEKTGRKRTYKELVKRIALGATALGAPVSKGGLGLSEDGDEIIGLLGR
;
A
#
# COMPACT_ATOMS: atom_id res chain seq x y z
N MET A 1 22.14 17.12 -25.00
CA MET A 1 20.92 17.88 -24.68
C MET A 1 20.32 17.29 -23.42
N HIS A 2 20.34 18.04 -22.33
CA HIS A 2 19.70 17.64 -21.08
C HIS A 2 18.27 18.16 -21.15
N PHE A 3 17.30 17.26 -21.27
CA PHE A 3 15.90 17.62 -21.09
C PHE A 3 15.69 17.90 -19.60
N GLN A 4 15.87 19.15 -19.18
CA GLN A 4 15.47 19.59 -17.85
C GLN A 4 13.96 19.83 -17.83
N SER A 5 13.31 19.39 -16.75
CA SER A 5 11.91 19.70 -16.51
C SER A 5 11.70 21.21 -16.53
N PRO A 6 10.68 21.73 -17.25
CA PRO A 6 10.33 23.15 -17.17
C PRO A 6 9.66 23.52 -15.84
N PHE A 7 9.36 22.54 -15.00
CA PHE A 7 8.74 22.72 -13.69
C PHE A 7 9.80 22.80 -12.58
N PRO A 8 9.49 23.52 -11.47
CA PRO A 8 10.36 23.52 -10.30
C PRO A 8 10.61 22.09 -9.80
N PRO A 9 11.72 21.89 -9.06
CA PRO A 9 11.99 20.59 -8.44
C PRO A 9 10.85 20.22 -7.50
N LEU A 10 10.47 18.93 -7.54
CA LEU A 10 9.48 18.39 -6.62
C LEU A 10 10.02 18.43 -5.18
N PRO A 11 9.13 18.49 -4.17
CA PRO A 11 9.53 18.27 -2.79
C PRO A 11 10.28 16.93 -2.65
N PRO A 12 11.25 16.85 -1.72
CA PRO A 12 11.95 15.59 -1.45
C PRO A 12 10.94 14.52 -0.98
N VAL A 13 11.18 13.29 -1.41
CA VAL A 13 10.39 12.15 -0.95
C VAL A 13 10.76 11.89 0.53
N PRO A 14 9.79 11.83 1.45
CA PRO A 14 10.08 11.57 2.85
C PRO A 14 10.63 10.15 3.04
N GLU A 15 11.54 9.98 4.00
CA GLU A 15 12.00 8.66 4.45
C GLU A 15 10.91 7.97 5.28
N THR A 16 9.98 7.33 4.59
CA THR A 16 8.83 6.64 5.21
C THR A 16 8.46 5.40 4.40
N ASN A 17 7.67 4.51 5.00
CA ASN A 17 7.16 3.33 4.31
C ASN A 17 6.29 3.76 3.12
N VAL A 18 6.45 3.10 1.97
CA VAL A 18 5.68 3.43 0.76
C VAL A 18 4.15 3.34 0.98
N CYS A 19 3.68 2.43 1.84
CA CYS A 19 2.27 2.34 2.19
C CYS A 19 1.80 3.57 2.98
N ASP A 20 2.63 4.12 3.87
CA ASP A 20 2.31 5.34 4.61
C ASP A 20 2.29 6.56 3.70
N LEU A 21 3.23 6.63 2.74
CA LEU A 21 3.25 7.68 1.72
C LEU A 21 1.97 7.68 0.86
N MET A 22 1.46 6.49 0.52
CA MET A 22 0.31 6.32 -0.38
C MET A 22 -1.04 6.38 0.35
N PHE A 23 -1.13 5.83 1.56
CA PHE A 23 -2.39 5.57 2.27
C PHE A 23 -2.46 6.14 3.69
N GLY A 24 -1.39 6.80 4.17
CA GLY A 24 -1.26 7.39 5.51
C GLY A 24 -1.23 8.92 5.53
N ARG A 25 -1.66 9.60 4.45
CA ARG A 25 -1.63 11.06 4.40
C ARG A 25 -2.68 11.64 5.37
N PRO A 26 -2.40 12.77 6.07
CA PRO A 26 -3.32 13.31 7.08
C PRO A 26 -4.73 13.63 6.57
N ASP A 27 -4.86 14.06 5.31
CA ASP A 27 -6.14 14.32 4.65
C ASP A 27 -6.97 13.04 4.44
N GLN A 28 -6.34 11.88 4.28
CA GLN A 28 -7.00 10.60 4.03
C GLN A 28 -7.71 10.03 5.27
N GLY A 29 -7.33 10.46 6.47
CA GLY A 29 -8.00 10.12 7.73
C GLY A 29 -9.19 11.02 8.06
N SER A 30 -9.40 12.08 7.29
CA SER A 30 -10.48 13.05 7.54
C SER A 30 -11.85 12.53 7.08
N ALA A 31 -12.93 13.04 7.69
CA ALA A 31 -14.30 12.72 7.29
C ALA A 31 -14.63 13.17 5.85
N THR A 32 -13.85 14.10 5.29
CA THR A 32 -14.04 14.61 3.94
C THR A 32 -13.35 13.76 2.87
N TRP A 33 -12.51 12.79 3.25
CA TRP A 33 -11.91 11.88 2.28
C TRP A 33 -12.94 10.84 1.78
N PRO A 34 -13.26 10.82 0.48
CA PRO A 34 -14.30 9.94 -0.05
C PRO A 34 -13.87 8.47 -0.03
N ASP A 35 -14.80 7.57 0.28
CA ASP A 35 -14.59 6.13 0.10
C ASP A 35 -14.97 5.70 -1.32
N TYR A 36 -14.11 6.03 -2.28
CA TYR A 36 -14.33 5.75 -3.70
C TYR A 36 -13.93 4.31 -4.09
N THR A 37 -14.46 3.81 -5.20
CA THR A 37 -14.00 2.54 -5.79
C THR A 37 -12.59 2.71 -6.36
N ILE A 38 -11.62 1.97 -5.83
CA ILE A 38 -10.22 2.03 -6.27
C ILE A 38 -9.83 0.85 -7.18
N HIS A 39 -10.46 -0.31 -7.02
CA HIS A 39 -10.23 -1.47 -7.89
C HIS A 39 -11.54 -2.03 -8.42
N ILE A 40 -11.52 -2.46 -9.67
CA ILE A 40 -12.60 -3.21 -10.32
C ILE A 40 -11.97 -4.43 -10.96
N GLU A 41 -12.41 -5.62 -10.55
CA GLU A 41 -12.06 -6.86 -11.23
C GLU A 41 -12.92 -6.99 -12.50
N GLU A 42 -12.26 -7.05 -13.66
CA GLU A 42 -12.96 -7.08 -14.96
C GLU A 42 -13.91 -8.27 -15.10
N LYS A 43 -13.45 -9.49 -14.78
CA LYS A 43 -14.21 -10.73 -15.06
C LYS A 43 -15.46 -10.89 -14.20
N THR A 44 -15.41 -10.47 -12.93
CA THR A 44 -16.53 -10.65 -11.98
C THR A 44 -17.31 -9.35 -11.75
N GLY A 45 -16.77 -8.21 -12.19
CA GLY A 45 -17.28 -6.90 -11.83
C GLY A 45 -17.09 -6.54 -10.36
N ARG A 46 -16.36 -7.35 -9.56
CA ARG A 46 -16.18 -7.10 -8.13
C ARG A 46 -15.42 -5.80 -7.93
N LYS A 47 -16.03 -4.89 -7.16
CA LYS A 47 -15.45 -3.60 -6.80
C LYS A 47 -14.80 -3.69 -5.43
N ARG A 48 -13.76 -2.88 -5.22
CA ARG A 48 -13.16 -2.63 -3.92
C ARG A 48 -13.04 -1.13 -3.68
N THR A 49 -13.44 -0.68 -2.51
CA THR A 49 -13.31 0.72 -2.11
C THR A 49 -11.91 1.03 -1.55
N TYR A 50 -11.60 2.32 -1.43
CA TYR A 50 -10.37 2.82 -0.83
C TYR A 50 -10.19 2.25 0.59
N LYS A 51 -11.22 2.37 1.45
CA LYS A 51 -11.15 1.87 2.83
C LYS A 51 -10.99 0.36 2.90
N GLU A 52 -11.64 -0.38 2.00
CA GLU A 52 -11.47 -1.84 1.91
C GLU A 52 -10.04 -2.23 1.50
N LEU A 53 -9.40 -1.47 0.60
CA LEU A 53 -8.01 -1.69 0.25
C LEU A 53 -7.09 -1.43 1.44
N VAL A 54 -7.23 -0.29 2.12
CA VAL A 54 -6.41 0.07 3.29
C VAL A 54 -6.54 -0.99 4.38
N LYS A 55 -7.77 -1.42 4.69
CA LYS A 55 -8.02 -2.51 5.65
C LYS A 55 -7.31 -3.81 5.22
N ARG A 56 -7.33 -4.14 3.93
CA ARG A 56 -6.69 -5.34 3.41
C ARG A 56 -5.16 -5.28 3.50
N ILE A 57 -4.57 -4.11 3.29
CA ILE A 57 -3.12 -3.89 3.47
C ILE A 57 -2.75 -4.16 4.93
N ALA A 58 -3.48 -3.57 5.89
CA ALA A 58 -3.24 -3.79 7.32
C ALA A 58 -3.39 -5.28 7.71
N LEU A 59 -4.42 -5.96 7.21
CA LEU A 59 -4.62 -7.39 7.44
C LEU A 59 -3.51 -8.24 6.80
N GLY A 60 -3.04 -7.86 5.60
CA GLY A 60 -1.94 -8.52 4.91
C GLY A 60 -0.63 -8.39 5.68
N ALA A 61 -0.27 -7.17 6.10
CA ALA A 61 0.89 -6.92 6.94
C ALA A 61 0.83 -7.72 8.26
N THR A 62 -0.36 -7.77 8.89
CA THR A 62 -0.58 -8.59 10.09
C THR A 62 -0.36 -10.07 9.83
N ALA A 63 -0.92 -10.61 8.74
CA ALA A 63 -0.76 -12.02 8.41
C ALA A 63 0.69 -12.38 8.06
N LEU A 64 1.41 -11.47 7.40
CA LEU A 64 2.80 -11.66 7.02
C LEU A 64 3.73 -11.59 8.23
N GLY A 65 3.59 -10.57 9.08
CA GLY A 65 4.52 -10.32 10.20
C GLY A 65 4.16 -11.02 11.51
N ALA A 66 2.92 -11.48 11.70
CA ALA A 66 2.55 -12.18 12.94
C ALA A 66 3.37 -13.48 13.10
N PRO A 67 3.75 -13.85 14.33
CA PRO A 67 4.48 -15.08 14.57
C PRO A 67 3.75 -16.31 14.03
N VAL A 68 4.51 -17.30 13.57
CA VAL A 68 3.98 -18.61 13.14
C VAL A 68 3.14 -19.27 14.24
N SER A 69 3.51 -19.09 15.50
CA SER A 69 2.74 -19.59 16.66
C SER A 69 1.34 -18.99 16.80
N LYS A 70 1.07 -17.85 16.16
CA LYS A 70 -0.24 -17.20 16.09
C LYS A 70 -0.90 -17.35 14.71
N GLY A 71 -0.34 -18.17 13.83
CA GLY A 71 -0.86 -18.45 12.48
C GLY A 71 -0.43 -17.44 11.40
N GLY A 72 0.57 -16.60 11.67
CA GLY A 72 1.17 -15.74 10.64
C GLY A 72 2.38 -16.38 9.95
N LEU A 73 3.08 -15.61 9.12
CA LEU A 73 4.28 -16.07 8.40
C LEU A 73 5.60 -15.68 9.07
N GLY A 74 5.57 -14.83 10.09
CA GLY A 74 6.74 -14.42 10.87
C GLY A 74 7.78 -13.62 10.09
N LEU A 75 7.39 -12.99 8.98
CA LEU A 75 8.31 -12.20 8.16
C LEU A 75 8.76 -10.94 8.90
N SER A 76 10.03 -10.58 8.76
CA SER A 76 10.60 -9.38 9.37
C SER A 76 11.62 -8.69 8.47
N GLU A 77 11.93 -7.44 8.82
CA GLU A 77 12.88 -6.62 8.08
C GLU A 77 14.35 -7.09 8.27
N ASP A 78 14.61 -7.95 9.26
CA ASP A 78 15.95 -8.39 9.64
C ASP A 78 16.50 -9.54 8.76
N GLY A 79 15.65 -10.17 7.95
CA GLY A 79 15.93 -11.50 7.36
C GLY A 79 16.34 -11.54 5.88
N ASP A 80 16.56 -10.42 5.20
CA ASP A 80 16.73 -10.35 3.73
C ASP A 80 15.66 -11.18 2.97
N GLU A 81 14.44 -11.19 3.50
CA GLU A 81 13.36 -12.04 3.00
C GLU A 81 12.74 -11.44 1.73
N ILE A 82 12.48 -12.29 0.73
CA ILE A 82 11.90 -11.87 -0.55
C ILE A 82 10.56 -12.58 -0.76
N ILE A 83 9.52 -11.80 -1.08
CA ILE A 83 8.20 -12.32 -1.44
C ILE A 83 8.06 -12.36 -2.96
N GLY A 84 7.86 -13.55 -3.52
CA GLY A 84 7.49 -13.73 -4.92
C GLY A 84 6.00 -13.56 -5.16
N LEU A 85 5.60 -12.66 -6.06
CA LEU A 85 4.22 -12.54 -6.52
C LEU A 85 4.03 -13.31 -7.83
N LEU A 86 3.27 -14.38 -7.80
CA LEU A 86 2.96 -15.21 -8.96
C LEU A 86 1.54 -14.90 -9.46
N GLY A 87 1.43 -14.33 -10.65
CA GLY A 87 0.16 -14.11 -11.35
C GLY A 87 -0.22 -15.29 -12.25
N ARG A 88 -1.52 -15.46 -12.50
CA ARG A 88 -2.07 -16.32 -13.56
C ARG A 88 -2.71 -15.46 -14.63
#